data_AF-A0A935FMS9-F1
#
_entry.id   AF-A0A935FMS9-F1
#
_cell.length_a   1.000
_cell.length_b   1.000
_cell.length_c   1.000
_cell.angle_alpha   90.00
_cell.angle_beta   90.00
_cell.angle_gamma   90.00
#
_symmetry.space_group_name_H-M   'P 1'
#
loop_
_entity.id
_entity.type
_entity.pdbx_description
1 polymer ?
#
loop_
_entity_poly.entity_id
_entity_poly.type
_entity_poly.pdbx_seq_one_letter_code
_entity_poly.pdbx_strand_id
1 'polypeptide(L)'
;MAARKRQPFECPVVHETVQIQLRTRHPGRFSGADHPYVQCDQRDCQHVDSNVPPCPLSLTMFAEELAEREAQARLRQQNRDES
;
A
#
# COMPACT_ATOMS: atom_id res chain seq x y z
N MET A 1 12.54 6.10 -6.45
CA MET A 1 11.83 5.41 -5.37
C MET A 1 10.68 6.32 -4.97
N ALA A 2 9.42 5.91 -5.22
CA ALA A 2 8.28 6.76 -4.89
C ALA A 2 8.32 7.13 -3.40
N ALA A 3 8.25 8.42 -3.09
CA ALA A 3 8.25 8.90 -1.72
C ALA A 3 7.10 8.22 -0.96
N ARG A 4 7.39 7.62 0.19
CA ARG A 4 6.36 6.99 1.03
C ARG A 4 5.48 8.09 1.59
N LYS A 5 4.32 8.35 0.97
CA LYS A 5 3.32 9.29 1.48
C LYS A 5 2.70 8.67 2.73
N ARG A 6 2.82 9.38 3.85
CA ARG A 6 2.08 9.12 5.08
C ARG A 6 0.94 10.11 5.17
N GLN A 7 -0.25 9.63 5.47
CA GLN A 7 -1.39 10.49 5.75
C GLN A 7 -2.02 10.10 7.09
N PRO A 8 -2.46 11.08 7.89
CA PRO A 8 -3.25 10.80 9.08
C PRO A 8 -4.63 10.28 8.66
N PHE A 9 -5.13 9.29 9.39
CA PHE A 9 -6.44 8.68 9.17
C PHE A 9 -7.11 8.46 10.52
N GLU A 10 -8.37 8.89 10.65
CA GLU A 10 -9.16 8.66 11.86
C GLU A 10 -9.76 7.26 11.82
N CYS A 11 -9.28 6.36 12.67
CA CYS A 11 -9.72 4.98 12.69
C CYS A 11 -10.94 4.81 13.61
N PRO A 12 -12.15 4.50 13.09
CA PRO A 12 -13.35 4.31 13.91
C PRO A 12 -13.31 3.09 14.83
N VAL A 13 -12.37 2.15 14.63
CA VAL A 13 -12.27 0.93 15.47
C VAL A 13 -11.60 1.24 16.80
N VAL A 14 -10.55 2.05 16.78
CA VAL A 14 -9.79 2.44 17.98
C VAL A 14 -10.10 3.88 18.43
N HIS A 15 -10.90 4.63 17.65
CA HIS A 15 -11.23 6.04 17.88
C HIS A 15 -9.99 6.95 18.02
N GLU A 16 -8.93 6.63 17.29
CA GLU A 16 -7.67 7.37 17.29
C GLU A 16 -7.24 7.75 15.86
N THR A 17 -6.50 8.85 15.76
CA THR A 17 -5.84 9.26 14.52
C THR A 17 -4.55 8.48 14.35
N VAL A 18 -4.52 7.62 13.35
CA VAL A 18 -3.40 6.72 13.03
C VAL A 18 -2.67 7.22 11.78
N GLN A 19 -1.39 6.93 11.64
CA GLN A 19 -0.68 7.19 10.38
C GLN A 19 -0.76 5.98 9.47
N ILE A 20 -1.31 6.21 8.28
CA ILE A 20 -1.37 5.19 7.23
C ILE A 20 -0.40 5.52 6.10
N GLN A 21 0.18 4.47 5.50
CA GLN A 21 1.07 4.61 4.37
C GLN A 21 0.98 3.40 3.43
N LEU A 22 1.11 3.64 2.12
CA LEU A 22 1.18 2.55 1.15
C LEU A 22 2.55 1.87 1.22
N ARG A 23 2.53 0.57 1.51
CA ARG A 23 3.70 -0.29 1.46
C ARG A 23 3.49 -1.43 0.47
N THR A 24 4.57 -2.12 0.18
CA THR A 24 4.58 -3.26 -0.72
C THR A 24 5.26 -4.40 0.00
N ARG A 25 4.61 -5.57 0.09
CA ARG A 25 5.26 -6.79 0.57
C ARG A 25 5.91 -7.45 -0.64
N HIS A 26 7.20 -7.73 -0.52
CA HIS A 26 7.92 -8.58 -1.46
C HIS A 26 7.93 -10.00 -0.86
N PRO A 27 7.11 -10.94 -1.36
CA PRO A 27 7.14 -12.31 -0.88
C PRO A 27 8.38 -13.01 -1.45
N GLY A 28 9.55 -12.77 -0.83
CA GLY A 28 10.79 -13.48 -1.12
C GLY A 28 11.43 -13.17 -2.50
N ARG A 29 12.75 -13.38 -2.58
CA ARG A 29 13.65 -12.90 -3.65
C ARG A 29 13.45 -13.45 -5.09
N PHE A 30 12.38 -14.18 -5.43
CA PHE A 30 12.43 -14.99 -6.66
C PHE A 30 11.26 -14.99 -7.66
N SER A 31 10.04 -14.53 -7.39
CA SER A 31 8.99 -14.48 -8.45
C SER A 31 7.62 -13.93 -8.02
N GLY A 32 7.53 -13.23 -6.89
CA GLY A 32 6.24 -12.70 -6.44
C GLY A 32 5.95 -11.33 -7.04
N ALA A 33 4.76 -11.15 -7.60
CA ALA A 33 4.24 -9.82 -7.89
C ALA A 33 4.22 -8.99 -6.59
N ASP A 34 4.69 -7.76 -6.69
CA ASP A 34 4.63 -6.77 -5.61
C ASP A 34 3.19 -6.64 -5.08
N HIS A 35 2.98 -7.01 -3.81
CA HIS A 35 1.64 -6.93 -3.22
C HIS A 35 1.52 -5.64 -2.40
N PRO A 36 0.85 -4.60 -2.92
CA PRO A 36 0.63 -3.38 -2.17
C PRO A 36 -0.31 -3.64 -1.00
N TYR A 37 -0.06 -2.97 0.12
CA TYR A 37 -0.91 -2.99 1.31
C TYR A 37 -0.83 -1.63 2.01
N VAL A 38 -1.91 -1.21 2.63
CA VAL A 38 -1.89 -0.06 3.55
C VAL A 38 -1.31 -0.55 4.88
N GLN A 39 -0.24 0.10 5.33
CA GLN A 39 0.32 -0.12 6.66
C GLN A 39 -0.26 0.92 7.62
N CYS A 40 -0.67 0.45 8.80
CA CYS A 40 -1.01 1.28 9.95
C CYS A 40 0.19 1.34 10.92
N ASP A 41 0.39 2.47 11.58
CA ASP A 41 1.40 2.63 12.64
C ASP A 41 0.97 2.06 14.01
N GLN A 42 -0.33 1.86 14.22
CA GLN A 42 -0.89 1.21 15.41
C GLN A 42 -0.60 -0.29 15.44
N ARG A 43 0.46 -0.67 16.16
CA ARG A 43 0.93 -2.05 16.28
C ARG A 43 0.06 -2.91 17.19
N ASP A 44 -0.65 -2.27 18.11
CA ASP A 44 -1.53 -2.93 19.07
C ASP A 44 -2.92 -3.26 18.47
N CYS A 45 -3.17 -2.84 17.22
CA CYS A 45 -4.42 -3.17 16.53
C CYS A 45 -4.43 -4.64 16.08
N GLN A 46 -5.47 -5.39 16.47
CA GLN A 46 -5.66 -6.80 16.09
C GLN A 46 -5.76 -7.03 14.57
N HIS A 47 -6.09 -5.98 13.80
CA HIS A 47 -6.25 -6.03 12.34
C HIS A 47 -5.15 -5.27 11.58
N VAL A 48 -4.04 -4.93 12.25
CA VAL A 48 -2.91 -4.23 11.63
C VAL A 48 -2.42 -4.98 10.39
N ASP A 49 -2.15 -4.23 9.32
CA ASP A 49 -1.70 -4.71 8.01
C ASP A 49 -2.62 -5.72 7.29
N SER A 50 -3.78 -6.06 7.85
CA SER A 50 -4.67 -7.07 7.27
C SER A 50 -5.49 -6.49 6.12
N ASN A 51 -5.91 -5.22 6.21
CA ASN A 51 -6.73 -4.51 5.21
C ASN A 51 -8.01 -5.27 4.80
N VAL A 52 -8.51 -6.14 5.67
CA VAL A 52 -9.77 -6.87 5.50
C VAL A 52 -10.78 -6.40 6.56
N PRO A 53 -12.09 -6.46 6.26
CA PRO A 53 -13.13 -6.18 7.24
C PRO A 53 -12.91 -7.02 8.51
N PRO A 54 -12.99 -6.44 9.72
CA PRO A 54 -13.60 -5.14 10.08
C PRO A 54 -12.67 -3.90 9.97
N CYS A 55 -11.48 -4.03 9.41
CA CYS A 55 -10.56 -2.90 9.24
C CYS A 55 -11.09 -1.92 8.17
N PRO A 56 -11.15 -0.60 8.45
CA PRO A 56 -11.58 0.41 7.48
C PRO A 56 -10.50 0.72 6.44
N LEU A 57 -9.27 0.25 6.63
CA LEU A 57 -8.16 0.50 5.71
C LEU A 57 -8.32 -0.28 4.42
N SER A 58 -8.21 0.42 3.30
CA SER A 58 -8.32 -0.14 1.97
C SER A 58 -7.28 0.47 1.03
N LEU A 59 -6.81 -0.32 0.07
CA LEU A 59 -5.94 0.15 -1.01
C LEU A 59 -6.54 1.33 -1.79
N THR A 60 -7.87 1.46 -1.81
CA THR A 60 -8.56 2.59 -2.46
C THR A 60 -8.18 3.94 -1.86
N MET A 61 -7.75 4.00 -0.59
CA MET A 61 -7.22 5.23 0.05
C MET A 61 -5.93 5.74 -0.61
N PHE A 62 -5.24 4.89 -1.37
CA PHE A 62 -4.03 5.21 -2.12
C PHE A 62 -4.19 4.85 -3.61
N ALA A 63 -5.42 4.90 -4.14
CA ALA A 63 -5.72 4.54 -5.53
C ALA A 63 -4.87 5.34 -6.53
N GLU A 64 -4.65 6.63 -6.27
CA GLU A 64 -3.80 7.50 -7.10
C GLU A 64 -2.35 7.00 -7.10
N GLU A 65 -1.75 6.73 -5.94
CA GLU A 65 -0.37 6.25 -5.85
C GLU A 65 -0.20 4.85 -6.47
N LEU A 66 -1.23 3.99 -6.37
CA LEU A 66 -1.27 2.70 -7.06
C LEU A 66 -1.29 2.87 -8.58
N ALA A 67 -2.12 3.77 -9.09
CA ALA A 67 -2.20 4.07 -10.52
C ALA A 67 -0.86 4.63 -11.06
N GLU A 68 -0.22 5.55 -10.32
CA GLU A 68 1.10 6.08 -10.67
C GLU A 68 2.16 4.97 -10.73
N ARG A 69 2.15 4.03 -9.77
CA ARG A 69 3.06 2.88 -9.75
C ARG A 69 2.82 1.92 -10.90
N GLU A 70 1.55 1.63 -11.21
CA GLU A 70 1.20 0.75 -12.33
C GLU A 70 1.59 1.38 -13.67
N ALA A 71 1.36 2.67 -13.85
CA ALA A 71 1.78 3.41 -15.04
C ALA A 71 3.30 3.34 -15.22
N GLN A 72 4.08 3.57 -14.15
CA GLN A 72 5.55 3.43 -14.20
C GLN A 72 5.98 1.99 -14.52
N ALA A 73 5.30 0.98 -13.98
CA ALA A 73 5.60 -0.42 -14.27
C ALA A 73 5.30 -0.78 -15.73
N ARG A 74 4.22 -0.23 -16.31
CA ARG A 74 3.87 -0.38 -17.73
C ARG A 74 4.91 0.30 -18.63
N LEU A 75 5.31 1.54 -18.32
CA LEU A 75 6.35 2.26 -19.08
C LEU A 75 7.68 1.50 -19.11
N ARG A 76 8.09 0.92 -17.97
CA ARG A 76 9.31 0.09 -17.92
C ARG A 76 9.20 -1.19 -18.76
N GLN A 77 8.02 -1.81 -18.81
CA GLN A 77 7.78 -2.98 -19.65
C GLN A 77 7.79 -2.61 -21.13
N GLN A 78 7.16 -1.50 -21.51
CA GLN A 78 7.16 -0.99 -22.89
C GLN A 78 8.59 -0.69 -23.36
N ASN A 79 9.39 0.02 -22.56
CA ASN A 79 10.80 0.28 -22.87
C ASN A 79 11.64 -1.01 -22.99
N ARG A 80 11.24 -2.11 -22.35
CA ARG A 80 11.93 -3.40 -22.43
C ARG A 80 11.56 -4.19 -23.68
N ASP A 81 10.33 -4.05 -24.16
CA ASP A 81 9.85 -4.70 -25.38
C ASP A 81 10.36 -3.99 -26.65
N GLU A 82 10.61 -2.68 -26.55
CA GLU A 82 11.19 -1.86 -27.63
C GLU A 82 12.73 -1.89 -27.73
N SER A 83 13.44 -2.61 -26.85
CA SER A 83 14.91 -2.79 -26.92
C SER A 83 15.29 -4.18 -27.40
#